data_AF-A0AAD4FDV5-F1
#
_entry.id   AF-A0AAD4FDV5-F1
#
_cell.length_a   1.000
_cell.length_b   1.000
_cell.length_c   1.000
_cell.angle_alpha   90.00
_cell.angle_beta   90.00
_cell.angle_gamma   90.00
#
_symmetry.space_group_name_H-M   'P 1'
#
loop_
_entity.id
_entity.type
_entity.pdbx_description
1 polymer ?
#
loop_
_entity_poly.entity_id
_entity_poly.type
_entity_poly.pdbx_seq_one_letter_code
_entity_poly.pdbx_strand_id
1 'polypeptide(L)'
;MITRFLTDVRVAFNPFSPRSKPARLFLSLIPPNARQDGMKIESKILPRDSKEPASLAVKFKDGKEMNLDLSNMRITQVVEEVDRHSRSLARKDELAGN
;
A
#
# COMPACT_ATOMS: atom_id res chain seq x y z
N MET A 1 -0.47 -10.58 2.32
CA MET A 1 0.13 -9.24 2.34
C MET A 1 1.24 -9.20 3.37
N ILE A 2 2.47 -9.00 2.93
CA ILE A 2 3.66 -8.90 3.77
C ILE A 2 3.89 -7.41 4.07
N THR A 3 3.72 -7.00 5.32
CA THR A 3 3.84 -5.59 5.73
C THR A 3 5.15 -5.24 6.42
N ARG A 4 5.95 -6.23 6.81
CA ARG A 4 7.23 -6.05 7.55
C ARG A 4 8.23 -5.13 6.85
N PHE A 5 8.19 -5.07 5.52
CA PHE A 5 9.13 -4.30 4.70
C PHE A 5 8.62 -2.92 4.33
N LEU A 6 7.40 -2.56 4.74
CA LEU A 6 6.79 -1.27 4.44
C LEU A 6 7.23 -0.23 5.49
N THR A 7 7.44 1.00 5.04
CA THR A 7 7.86 2.13 5.90
C THR A 7 6.85 3.27 5.87
N ASP A 8 6.33 3.60 4.68
CA ASP A 8 5.34 4.66 4.48
C ASP A 8 4.26 4.16 3.52
N VAL A 9 3.01 4.34 3.90
CA VAL A 9 1.83 4.01 3.09
C VAL A 9 0.97 5.26 3.01
N ARG A 10 0.83 5.82 1.82
CA ARG A 10 -0.04 6.97 1.55
C ARG A 10 -1.11 6.57 0.56
N VAL A 11 -2.36 6.78 0.94
CA VAL A 11 -3.52 6.44 0.11
C VAL A 11 -4.38 7.69 -0.06
N ALA A 12 -4.69 8.05 -1.30
CA ALA A 12 -5.65 9.10 -1.60
C ALA A 12 -6.82 8.50 -2.37
N PHE A 13 -8.05 8.69 -1.88
CA PHE A 13 -9.22 8.13 -2.53
C PHE A 13 -10.52 8.89 -2.23
N ASN A 14 -11.47 8.81 -3.16
CA ASN A 14 -12.83 9.34 -2.99
C ASN A 14 -13.76 8.20 -2.55
N PRO A 15 -14.31 8.22 -1.32
CA PRO A 15 -15.11 7.12 -0.78
C PRO A 15 -16.41 6.88 -1.56
N PHE A 16 -16.91 7.89 -2.28
CA PHE A 16 -18.12 7.81 -3.10
C PHE A 16 -17.86 7.20 -4.48
N SER A 17 -16.60 7.10 -4.90
CA SER A 17 -16.24 6.46 -6.16
C SER A 17 -16.17 4.94 -5.99
N PRO A 18 -16.90 4.14 -6.81
CA PRO A 18 -16.84 2.68 -6.74
C PRO A 18 -15.44 2.14 -7.04
N ARG A 19 -14.66 2.87 -7.85
CA ARG A 19 -13.26 2.55 -8.17
C ARG A 19 -12.29 2.74 -7.00
N SER A 20 -12.73 3.37 -5.91
CA SER A 20 -11.94 3.51 -4.68
C SER A 20 -12.09 2.34 -3.70
N LYS A 21 -12.82 1.27 -4.08
CA LYS A 21 -12.95 0.06 -3.25
C LYS A 21 -11.58 -0.60 -2.93
N PRO A 22 -10.64 -0.78 -3.88
CA PRO A 22 -9.34 -1.37 -3.59
C PRO A 22 -8.54 -0.59 -2.55
N ALA A 23 -8.63 0.75 -2.54
CA ALA A 23 -7.95 1.61 -1.58
C ALA A 23 -8.36 1.29 -0.13
N ARG A 24 -9.67 1.20 0.11
CA ARG A 24 -10.23 0.88 1.43
C ARG A 24 -9.88 -0.54 1.87
N LEU A 25 -9.94 -1.49 0.94
CA LEU A 25 -9.57 -2.87 1.23
C LEU A 25 -8.08 -2.99 1.56
N PHE A 26 -7.21 -2.30 0.84
CA PHE A 26 -5.78 -2.29 1.11
C PHE A 26 -5.48 -1.77 2.53
N LEU A 27 -6.09 -0.65 2.93
CA LEU A 27 -5.97 -0.13 4.29
C LEU A 27 -6.44 -1.13 5.36
N SER A 28 -7.48 -1.93 5.08
CA SER A 28 -7.98 -2.94 6.02
C SER A 28 -7.07 -4.18 6.15
N LEU A 29 -6.18 -4.41 5.18
CA LEU A 29 -5.22 -5.51 5.22
C LEU A 29 -3.96 -5.18 6.03
N ILE A 30 -3.77 -3.90 6.38
CA ILE A 30 -2.65 -3.47 7.22
C ILE A 30 -2.94 -3.91 8.66
N PRO A 31 -1.97 -4.55 9.35
CA PRO A 31 -2.21 -5.03 10.70
C PRO A 31 -2.38 -3.86 11.68
N PRO A 32 -3.16 -4.04 12.76
CA PRO A 32 -3.51 -2.97 13.69
C PRO A 32 -2.29 -2.38 14.43
N ASN A 33 -1.24 -3.16 14.61
CA ASN A 33 0.01 -2.76 15.27
C ASN A 33 0.97 -1.97 14.35
N ALA A 34 0.68 -1.83 13.05
CA ALA A 34 1.65 -1.26 12.10
C ALA A 34 2.12 0.17 12.47
N ARG A 35 1.25 0.98 13.06
CA ARG A 35 1.63 2.33 13.54
C ARG A 35 2.57 2.27 14.74
N GLN A 36 2.42 1.27 15.61
CA GLN A 36 3.30 1.06 16.76
C GLN A 36 4.67 0.55 16.30
N ASP A 37 4.71 -0.28 15.26
CA ASP A 37 5.94 -0.77 14.63
C ASP A 37 6.71 0.31 13.83
N GLY A 38 6.23 1.55 13.83
CA GLY A 38 6.88 2.70 13.18
C GLY A 38 6.49 2.94 11.72
N MET A 39 5.50 2.22 11.19
CA MET A 39 5.00 2.46 9.83
C MET A 39 4.15 3.73 9.76
N LYS A 40 4.50 4.65 8.85
CA LYS A 40 3.71 5.85 8.59
C LYS A 40 2.52 5.50 7.70
N ILE A 41 1.31 5.85 8.13
CA ILE A 41 0.08 5.60 7.38
C ILE A 41 -0.67 6.92 7.22
N GLU A 42 -0.75 7.41 5.99
CA GLU A 42 -1.49 8.59 5.63
C GLU A 42 -2.66 8.23 4.73
N SER A 43 -3.86 8.72 5.07
CA SER A 43 -5.07 8.52 4.27
C SER A 43 -5.70 9.87 3.96
N LYS A 44 -5.66 10.28 2.70
CA LYS A 44 -6.30 11.50 2.22
C LYS A 44 -7.66 11.16 1.62
N ILE A 45 -8.72 11.64 2.26
CA ILE A 45 -10.09 11.49 1.78
C ILE A 45 -10.37 12.65 0.82
N LEU A 46 -10.70 12.32 -0.42
CA LEU A 46 -11.04 13.32 -1.44
C LEU A 46 -12.53 13.69 -1.37
N PRO A 47 -12.89 14.96 -1.63
CA PRO A 47 -14.27 15.41 -1.75
C PRO A 47 -15.08 14.64 -2.81
N ARG A 48 -16.40 14.65 -2.68
CA ARG A 48 -17.32 13.88 -3.54
C ARG A 48 -17.23 14.28 -5.02
N ASP A 49 -17.05 15.56 -5.29
CA ASP A 49 -16.91 16.20 -6.60
C ASP A 49 -15.54 15.97 -7.25
N SER A 50 -14.54 15.55 -6.48
CA SER A 50 -13.21 15.25 -7.01
C SER A 50 -13.26 14.04 -7.95
N LYS A 51 -12.75 14.27 -9.17
CA LYS A 51 -12.56 13.26 -10.22
C LYS A 51 -11.15 12.65 -10.20
N GLU A 52 -10.34 12.98 -9.20
CA GLU A 52 -9.00 12.43 -9.08
C GLU A 52 -9.04 10.91 -8.89
N PRO A 53 -8.16 10.16 -9.59
CA PRO A 53 -8.09 8.70 -9.46
C PRO A 53 -7.62 8.31 -8.06
N ALA A 54 -8.04 7.14 -7.60
CA ALA A 54 -7.55 6.60 -6.34
C ALA A 54 -6.09 6.16 -6.49
N SER A 55 -5.21 6.66 -5.63
CA SER A 55 -3.78 6.39 -5.70
C SER A 55 -3.27 5.76 -4.42
N LEU A 56 -2.24 4.93 -4.58
CA LEU A 56 -1.51 4.28 -3.50
C LEU A 56 -0.02 4.52 -3.72
N ALA A 57 0.63 5.16 -2.77
CA ALA A 57 2.08 5.27 -2.69
C ALA A 57 2.57 4.42 -1.53
N VAL A 58 3.46 3.48 -1.81
CA VAL A 58 4.08 2.60 -0.81
C VAL A 58 5.59 2.78 -0.86
N LYS A 59 6.20 3.01 0.30
CA LYS A 59 7.65 3.05 0.47
C LYS A 59 8.10 1.82 1.23
N PHE A 60 9.21 1.24 0.78
CA PHE A 60 9.81 0.05 1.37
C PHE A 60 11.08 0.40 2.16
N LYS A 61 11.57 -0.56 2.97
CA LYS A 61 12.79 -0.40 3.78
C LYS A 61 14.06 -0.25 2.97
N ASP A 62 14.09 -0.75 1.73
CA ASP A 62 15.19 -0.56 0.79
C ASP A 62 15.21 0.84 0.13
N GLY A 63 14.27 1.71 0.51
CA GLY A 63 14.13 3.06 -0.05
C GLY A 63 13.31 3.11 -1.33
N LYS A 64 12.88 1.97 -1.90
CA LYS A 64 12.06 1.95 -3.10
C LYS A 64 10.67 2.53 -2.82
N GLU A 65 10.18 3.33 -3.76
CA GLU A 65 8.82 3.86 -3.77
C GLU A 65 8.03 3.22 -4.92
N MET A 66 6.80 2.82 -4.63
CA MET A 66 5.88 2.19 -5.57
C MET A 66 4.58 2.98 -5.58
N ASN A 67 4.26 3.57 -6.74
CA ASN A 67 3.03 4.32 -6.97
C ASN A 67 2.09 3.49 -7.85
N LEU A 68 0.92 3.16 -7.34
CA LEU A 68 -0.10 2.35 -8.01
C LEU A 68 -1.37 3.17 -8.22
N ASP A 69 -1.94 3.10 -9.42
CA ASP A 69 -3.27 3.60 -9.73
C ASP A 69 -4.31 2.53 -9.40
N LEU A 70 -5.08 2.78 -8.33
CA LEU A 70 -6.09 1.85 -7.84
C LEU A 70 -7.39 1.89 -8.65
N SER A 71 -7.52 2.84 -9.57
CA SER A 71 -8.71 2.98 -10.41
C SER A 71 -8.85 1.84 -11.42
N ASN A 72 -7.71 1.26 -11.82
CA ASN A 72 -7.60 0.24 -12.86
C ASN A 72 -7.18 -1.14 -12.31
N MET A 73 -6.83 -1.23 -11.02
CA MET A 73 -6.35 -2.46 -10.40
C MET A 73 -7.36 -3.04 -9.42
N ARG A 74 -7.46 -4.38 -9.41
CA ARG A 74 -8.18 -5.09 -8.35
C ARG A 74 -7.30 -5.20 -7.10
N ILE A 75 -7.92 -5.32 -5.93
CA ILE A 75 -7.19 -5.51 -4.66
C ILE A 75 -6.21 -6.70 -4.72
N THR A 76 -6.58 -7.78 -5.39
CA THR A 76 -5.70 -8.96 -5.54
C THR A 76 -4.41 -8.63 -6.29
N GLN A 77 -4.49 -7.81 -7.34
CA GLN A 77 -3.34 -7.36 -8.12
C GLN A 77 -2.47 -6.40 -7.31
N VAL A 78 -3.09 -5.48 -6.56
CA VAL A 78 -2.38 -4.55 -5.67
C VAL A 78 -1.58 -5.31 -4.61
N VAL A 79 -2.20 -6.30 -3.96
CA VAL A 79 -1.53 -7.14 -2.96
C VAL A 79 -0.42 -7.96 -3.59
N GLU A 80 -0.62 -8.51 -4.80
CA GLU A 80 0.40 -9.28 -5.50
C GLU A 80 1.65 -8.45 -5.81
N GLU A 81 1.49 -7.22 -6.31
CA GLU A 81 2.62 -6.33 -6.62
C GLU A 81 3.42 -5.94 -5.37
N VAL A 82 2.73 -5.62 -4.28
CA VAL A 82 3.38 -5.30 -2.99
C VAL A 82 4.09 -6.54 -2.42
N ASP A 83 3.45 -7.71 -2.47
CA ASP A 83 4.02 -8.97 -1.96
C ASP A 83 5.19 -9.43 -2.82
N ARG A 84 5.16 -9.23 -4.15
CA ARG A 84 6.25 -9.58 -5.06
C ARG A 84 7.53 -8.85 -4.69
N HIS A 85 7.45 -7.55 -4.43
CA HIS A 85 8.62 -6.80 -4.02
C HIS A 85 9.07 -7.18 -2.60
N SER A 86 8.12 -7.34 -1.67
CA SER A 86 8.40 -7.78 -0.30
C SER A 86 9.10 -9.15 -0.23
N ARG A 87 8.72 -10.12 -1.08
CA ARG A 87 9.38 -11.43 -1.17
C ARG A 87 10.79 -11.34 -1.74
N SER A 88 11.03 -10.38 -2.64
CA SER A 88 12.39 -10.11 -3.12
C SER A 88 13.29 -9.63 -1.98
N LEU A 89 12.77 -8.74 -1.13
CA LEU A 89 13.49 -8.28 0.06
C LEU A 89 13.70 -9.40 1.08
N ALA A 90 12.67 -10.20 1.36
CA ALA A 90 12.81 -11.35 2.26
C ALA A 90 13.92 -12.32 1.81
N ARG A 91 14.00 -12.63 0.51
CA ARG A 91 15.08 -13.47 -0.04
C ARG A 91 16.46 -12.81 0.08
N LYS A 92 16.56 -11.49 -0.06
CA LYS A 92 17.82 -10.78 0.13
C LYS A 92 18.28 -10.82 1.59
N ASP A 93 17.36 -10.62 2.53
CA ASP A 93 17.65 -10.71 3.97
C ASP A 93 18.12 -12.13 4.35
N GLU A 94 17.41 -13.16 3.84
CA GLU A 94 17.77 -14.58 4.05
C GLU A 94 19.16 -14.91 3.50
N LEU A 95 19.49 -14.45 2.28
CA LEU A 95 20.82 -14.63 1.69
C LEU A 95 21.91 -13.85 2.44
N ALA A 96 21.56 -12.75 3.09
CA ALA A 96 22.48 -11.97 3.92
C ALA A 96 22.70 -12.57 5.31
N GLY A 97 22.01 -13.66 5.67
CA GLY A 97 22.18 -14.37 6.94
C GLY A 97 21.49 -13.71 8.13
N ASN A 98 20.50 -12.84 7.90
CA ASN A 98 19.69 -12.18 8.94
C ASN A 98 18.26 -12.72 9.01
#